data_AF-A0A1S2PUX3-F1
#
_entry.id   AF-A0A1S2PUX3-F1
#
_cell.length_a   1.000
_cell.length_b   1.000
_cell.length_c   1.000
_cell.angle_alpha   90.00
_cell.angle_beta   90.00
_cell.angle_gamma   90.00
#
_symmetry.space_group_name_H-M   'P 1'
#
loop_
_entity.id
_entity.type
_entity.pdbx_description
1 polymer ?
#
loop_
_entity_poly.entity_id
_entity_poly.type
_entity_poly.pdbx_seq_one_letter_code
_entity_poly.pdbx_strand_id
1 'polypeptide(L)'
;MPETWDYTLHIPNDLRAVTVCRRTLRLILTLHGLIGLVDLAELLATELVSNAVRHTKGPAALRVRRTPEGAVWIGAWDTDPAPPDPPRALEEVGESEDGRGLGLVSACAQVWGWQPSARFGDRGKFVWCELLAA
;
A
#
# COMPACT_ATOMS: atom_id res chain seq x y z
N MET A 1 -25.18 5.77 0.28
CA MET A 1 -23.77 5.91 0.66
C MET A 1 -23.11 4.57 0.40
N PRO A 2 -21.92 4.51 -0.22
CA PRO A 2 -21.22 3.25 -0.41
C PRO A 2 -20.96 2.59 0.96
N GLU A 3 -21.00 1.26 1.00
CA GLU A 3 -20.64 0.49 2.19
C GLU A 3 -19.18 0.76 2.56
N THR A 4 -18.92 1.18 3.79
CA THR A 4 -17.56 1.44 4.29
C THR A 4 -17.05 0.27 5.11
N TRP A 5 -15.77 -0.05 4.93
CA TRP A 5 -15.08 -1.14 5.63
C TRP A 5 -13.60 -0.82 5.76
N ASP A 6 -12.93 -1.42 6.75
CA ASP A 6 -11.51 -1.18 7.07
C ASP A 6 -10.87 -2.47 7.60
N TYR A 7 -9.87 -2.95 6.88
CA TYR A 7 -9.06 -4.12 7.24
C TYR A 7 -7.62 -3.69 7.46
N THR A 8 -7.01 -4.20 8.53
CA THR A 8 -5.56 -4.07 8.77
C THR A 8 -4.96 -5.45 8.99
N LEU A 9 -4.00 -5.82 8.16
CA LEU A 9 -3.19 -7.03 8.28
C LEU A 9 -1.82 -6.66 8.82
N HIS A 10 -1.50 -7.16 10.02
CA HIS A 10 -0.17 -7.03 10.61
C HIS A 10 0.75 -8.10 10.03
N ILE A 11 1.96 -7.71 9.71
CA ILE A 11 2.92 -8.58 9.07
C ILE A 11 4.29 -8.51 9.77
N PRO A 12 5.03 -9.63 9.80
CA PRO A 12 6.43 -9.59 10.21
C PRO A 12 7.27 -8.76 9.24
N ASN A 13 8.44 -8.34 9.68
CA ASN A 13 9.48 -7.76 8.83
C ASN A 13 10.09 -8.87 7.94
N ASP A 14 9.33 -9.31 6.95
CA ASP A 14 9.70 -10.41 6.07
C ASP A 14 9.02 -10.25 4.70
N LEU A 15 9.80 -10.27 3.63
CA LEU A 15 9.29 -10.12 2.26
C LEU A 15 8.29 -11.22 1.86
N ARG A 16 8.32 -12.39 2.50
CA ARG A 16 7.30 -13.44 2.30
C ARG A 16 5.90 -12.95 2.65
N ALA A 17 5.77 -11.96 3.54
CA ALA A 17 4.49 -11.37 3.89
C ALA A 17 3.82 -10.62 2.73
N VAL A 18 4.57 -10.19 1.71
CA VAL A 18 4.02 -9.55 0.51
C VAL A 18 3.01 -10.48 -0.19
N THR A 19 3.31 -11.78 -0.29
CA THR A 19 2.37 -12.75 -0.89
C THR A 19 1.11 -12.92 -0.06
N VAL A 20 1.23 -12.88 1.28
CA VAL A 20 0.09 -12.94 2.19
C VAL A 20 -0.79 -11.70 2.01
N CYS A 21 -0.18 -10.51 2.02
CA CYS A 21 -0.85 -9.23 1.77
C CYS A 21 -1.64 -9.23 0.46
N ARG A 22 -1.03 -9.65 -0.66
CA ARG A 22 -1.70 -9.73 -1.96
C ARG A 22 -2.92 -10.65 -1.93
N ARG A 23 -2.76 -11.87 -1.41
CA ARG A 23 -3.85 -12.85 -1.35
C ARG A 23 -5.00 -12.38 -0.46
N THR A 24 -4.70 -11.75 0.68
CA THR A 24 -5.70 -11.17 1.56
C THR A 24 -6.42 -10.00 0.89
N LEU A 25 -5.70 -9.11 0.21
CA LEU A 25 -6.29 -7.99 -0.52
C LEU A 25 -7.23 -8.46 -1.63
N ARG A 26 -6.81 -9.45 -2.43
CA ARG A 26 -7.67 -10.09 -3.45
C ARG A 26 -8.96 -10.62 -2.86
N LEU A 27 -8.87 -11.35 -1.75
CA LEU A 27 -10.04 -11.90 -1.07
C LEU A 27 -10.99 -10.79 -0.63
N ILE A 28 -10.49 -9.75 0.05
CA ILE A 28 -11.28 -8.60 0.50
C ILE A 28 -12.00 -7.95 -0.69
N LEU A 29 -11.26 -7.57 -1.73
CA LEU A 29 -11.85 -6.89 -2.89
C LEU A 29 -12.87 -7.77 -3.63
N THR A 30 -12.63 -9.06 -3.73
CA THR A 30 -13.56 -10.00 -4.36
C THR A 30 -14.85 -10.15 -3.55
N LEU A 31 -14.75 -10.26 -2.23
CA LEU A 31 -15.92 -10.35 -1.33
C LEU A 31 -16.78 -9.08 -1.35
N HIS A 32 -16.17 -7.91 -1.58
CA HIS A 32 -16.89 -6.65 -1.75
C HIS A 32 -17.27 -6.32 -3.21
N GLY A 33 -17.12 -7.26 -4.15
CA GLY A 33 -17.53 -7.09 -5.54
C GLY A 33 -16.66 -6.16 -6.39
N LEU A 34 -15.44 -5.84 -5.93
CA LEU A 34 -14.50 -4.90 -6.58
C LEU A 34 -13.46 -5.64 -7.42
N ILE A 35 -13.90 -6.68 -8.14
CA ILE A 35 -13.04 -7.60 -8.89
C ILE A 35 -12.20 -6.85 -9.94
N GLY A 36 -12.77 -5.82 -10.58
CA GLY A 36 -12.06 -5.00 -11.58
C GLY A 36 -10.86 -4.23 -11.04
N LEU A 37 -10.73 -4.07 -9.72
CA LEU A 37 -9.59 -3.41 -9.09
C LEU A 37 -8.51 -4.37 -8.61
N VAL A 38 -8.76 -5.68 -8.60
CA VAL A 38 -7.90 -6.67 -7.93
C VAL A 38 -6.47 -6.62 -8.45
N ASP A 39 -6.26 -6.70 -9.76
CA ASP A 39 -4.91 -6.80 -10.32
C ASP A 39 -4.09 -5.53 -10.06
N LEU A 40 -4.72 -4.37 -10.23
CA LEU A 40 -4.10 -3.08 -9.96
C LEU A 40 -3.80 -2.90 -8.47
N ALA A 41 -4.75 -3.23 -7.61
CA ALA A 41 -4.61 -3.14 -6.16
C ALA A 41 -3.50 -4.07 -5.65
N GLU A 42 -3.38 -5.28 -6.19
CA GLU A 42 -2.29 -6.20 -5.86
C GLU A 42 -0.92 -5.66 -6.27
N LEU A 43 -0.81 -5.09 -7.47
CA LEU A 43 0.43 -4.46 -7.92
C LEU A 43 0.85 -3.36 -6.95
N LEU A 44 -0.06 -2.42 -6.66
CA LEU A 44 0.25 -1.30 -5.76
C LEU A 44 0.55 -1.76 -4.33
N ALA A 45 -0.20 -2.71 -3.80
CA ALA A 45 0.07 -3.26 -2.48
C ALA A 45 1.43 -3.99 -2.43
N THR A 46 1.86 -4.61 -3.52
CA THR A 46 3.19 -5.24 -3.62
C THR A 46 4.28 -4.21 -3.44
N GLU A 47 4.20 -3.09 -4.15
CA GLU A 47 5.19 -2.01 -4.06
C GLU A 47 5.18 -1.36 -2.68
N LEU A 48 4.00 -1.03 -2.15
CA LEU A 48 3.86 -0.38 -0.85
C LEU A 48 4.39 -1.27 0.30
N VAL A 49 4.00 -2.54 0.33
CA VAL A 49 4.42 -3.48 1.39
C VAL A 49 5.89 -3.83 1.25
N SER A 50 6.41 -4.00 0.04
CA SER A 50 7.84 -4.26 -0.18
C SER A 50 8.69 -3.10 0.32
N ASN A 51 8.28 -1.85 0.02
CA ASN A 51 8.96 -0.66 0.55
C ASN A 51 8.90 -0.62 2.08
N ALA A 52 7.71 -0.79 2.66
CA ALA A 52 7.55 -0.81 4.11
C ALA A 52 8.50 -1.82 4.78
N VAL A 53 8.49 -3.08 4.33
CA VAL A 53 9.34 -4.15 4.88
C VAL A 53 10.84 -3.87 4.69
N ARG A 54 11.26 -3.31 3.55
CA ARG A 54 12.67 -3.00 3.28
C ARG A 54 13.22 -1.86 4.13
N HIS A 55 12.38 -0.87 4.46
CA HIS A 55 12.82 0.33 5.18
C HIS A 55 12.63 0.25 6.70
N THR A 56 11.68 -0.54 7.19
CA THR A 56 11.50 -0.76 8.63
C THR A 56 12.50 -1.77 9.21
N LYS A 57 12.84 -1.60 10.48
CA LYS A 57 13.51 -2.62 11.31
C LYS A 57 12.54 -3.32 12.27
N GLY A 58 11.31 -2.84 12.34
CA GLY A 58 10.27 -3.32 13.25
C GLY A 58 9.05 -3.89 12.50
N PRO A 59 7.88 -3.98 13.15
CA PRO A 59 6.66 -4.47 12.51
C PRO A 59 6.24 -3.60 11.31
N ALA A 60 5.43 -4.19 10.43
CA ALA A 60 4.77 -3.50 9.33
C ALA A 60 3.29 -3.92 9.25
N ALA A 61 2.49 -3.15 8.52
CA ALA A 61 1.09 -3.49 8.32
C ALA A 61 0.59 -3.06 6.93
N LEU A 62 -0.27 -3.88 6.32
CA LEU A 62 -1.11 -3.47 5.20
C LEU A 62 -2.47 -3.03 5.75
N ARG A 63 -2.98 -1.88 5.32
CA ARG A 63 -4.33 -1.43 5.59
C ARG A 63 -5.07 -1.17 4.28
N VAL A 64 -6.31 -1.63 4.22
CA VAL A 64 -7.18 -1.51 3.05
C VAL A 64 -8.55 -1.07 3.56
N ARG A 65 -9.11 0.00 2.99
CA ARG A 65 -10.44 0.49 3.39
C ARG A 65 -11.21 1.05 2.22
N ARG A 66 -12.55 1.02 2.31
CA ARG A 66 -13.44 1.76 1.42
C ARG A 66 -13.75 3.12 2.03
N THR A 67 -13.48 4.20 1.29
CA THR A 67 -13.76 5.57 1.74
C THR A 67 -15.26 5.89 1.58
N PRO A 68 -15.79 6.88 2.33
CA PRO A 68 -17.18 7.33 2.17
C PRO A 68 -17.53 7.81 0.76
N GLU A 69 -16.52 8.28 0.01
CA GLU A 69 -16.63 8.74 -1.38
C GLU A 69 -16.62 7.57 -2.38
N GLY A 70 -16.39 6.35 -1.92
CA GLY A 70 -16.37 5.15 -2.75
C GLY A 70 -15.01 4.82 -3.37
N ALA A 71 -13.91 5.43 -2.94
CA ALA A 71 -12.57 5.00 -3.33
C ALA A 71 -12.08 3.82 -2.46
N VAL A 72 -11.13 3.03 -2.98
CA VAL A 72 -10.38 2.04 -2.21
C VAL A 72 -9.04 2.65 -1.84
N TRP A 73 -8.83 2.84 -0.53
CA TRP A 73 -7.58 3.31 0.02
C TRP A 73 -6.72 2.11 0.44
N ILE A 74 -5.49 2.07 -0.02
CA ILE A 74 -4.51 1.01 0.26
C ILE A 74 -3.27 1.68 0.83
N GLY A 75 -2.77 1.22 1.98
CA GLY A 75 -1.57 1.78 2.57
C GLY A 75 -0.75 0.76 3.34
N ALA A 76 0.57 0.92 3.26
CA ALA A 76 1.51 0.17 4.08
C ALA A 76 2.05 1.08 5.18
N TRP A 77 2.10 0.54 6.41
CA TRP A 77 2.72 1.19 7.55
C TRP A 77 4.04 0.53 7.90
N ASP A 78 5.00 1.35 8.29
CA ASP A 78 6.35 0.97 8.67
C ASP A 78 6.81 1.84 9.86
N THR A 79 7.77 1.36 10.66
CA THR A 79 8.22 2.06 11.88
C THR A 79 9.26 3.14 11.61
N ASP A 80 9.65 3.37 10.35
CA ASP A 80 10.55 4.46 10.01
C ASP A 80 9.72 5.75 9.83
N PRO A 81 9.84 6.75 10.72
CA PRO A 81 9.08 7.99 10.59
C PRO A 81 9.59 8.89 9.45
N ALA A 82 10.72 8.58 8.82
CA ALA A 82 11.28 9.38 7.74
C ALA A 82 10.34 9.36 6.52
N PRO A 83 10.13 10.51 5.84
CA PRO A 83 9.39 10.55 4.58
C PRO A 83 9.94 9.51 3.58
N PRO A 84 9.08 8.89 2.75
CA PRO A 84 9.58 8.06 1.67
C PRO A 84 10.38 8.90 0.67
N ASP A 85 11.33 8.26 -0.02
CA ASP A 85 12.01 8.89 -1.15
C ASP A 85 11.00 9.33 -2.21
N PRO A 86 11.23 10.46 -2.89
CA PRO A 86 10.34 10.94 -3.93
C PRO A 86 10.23 9.91 -5.07
N PRO A 87 9.05 9.74 -5.70
CA PRO A 87 8.90 8.85 -6.84
C PRO A 87 9.80 9.35 -7.97
N ARG A 88 10.54 8.43 -8.58
CA ARG A 88 11.31 8.70 -9.80
C ARG A 88 10.47 8.35 -11.02
N ALA A 89 10.65 9.06 -12.11
CA ALA A 89 9.95 8.73 -13.35
C ALA A 89 10.40 7.34 -13.82
N LEU A 90 9.47 6.50 -14.29
CA LEU A 90 9.78 5.13 -14.72
C LEU A 90 10.86 5.10 -15.83
N GLU A 91 10.96 6.16 -16.61
CA GLU A 91 11.96 6.39 -17.67
C GLU A 91 13.38 6.66 -17.13
N GLU A 92 13.49 7.22 -15.92
CA GLU A 92 14.75 7.57 -15.27
C GLU A 92 15.35 6.39 -14.50
N VAL A 93 14.52 5.39 -14.18
CA VAL A 93 14.97 4.19 -13.50
C VAL A 93 15.41 3.17 -14.56
N GLY A 94 16.70 3.17 -14.88
CA GLY A 94 17.36 2.12 -15.69
C GLY A 94 17.19 0.72 -15.09
N GLU A 95 18.01 -0.29 -15.42
CA GLU A 95 17.80 -1.68 -14.96
C GLU A 95 17.78 -1.92 -13.43
N SER A 96 18.08 -0.90 -12.61
CA SER A 96 17.95 -0.97 -11.16
C SER A 96 16.48 -1.00 -10.70
N GLU A 97 16.12 -1.93 -9.83
CA GLU A 97 14.77 -1.98 -9.24
C GLU A 97 14.57 -0.96 -8.11
N ASP A 98 15.67 -0.40 -7.58
CA ASP A 98 15.64 0.56 -6.47
C ASP A 98 15.01 1.89 -6.90
N GLY A 99 13.87 2.22 -6.28
CA GLY A 99 13.13 3.46 -6.51
C GLY A 99 12.02 3.39 -7.57
N ARG A 100 11.80 2.24 -8.23
CA ARG A 100 10.68 2.05 -9.16
C ARG A 100 9.32 1.99 -8.48
N GLY A 101 9.26 1.43 -7.27
CA GLY A 101 7.98 1.08 -6.63
C GLY A 101 7.07 2.27 -6.41
N LEU A 102 7.59 3.40 -5.90
CA LEU A 102 6.80 4.62 -5.76
C LEU A 102 6.52 5.31 -7.10
N GLY A 103 7.38 5.14 -8.10
CA GLY A 103 7.09 5.57 -9.47
C GLY A 103 5.88 4.84 -10.06
N LEU A 104 5.78 3.52 -9.84
CA LEU A 104 4.62 2.71 -10.23
C LEU A 104 3.35 3.16 -9.48
N VAL A 105 3.44 3.34 -8.15
CA VAL A 105 2.32 3.85 -7.35
C VAL A 105 1.84 5.20 -7.88
N SER A 106 2.77 6.12 -8.14
CA SER A 106 2.43 7.44 -8.65
C SER A 106 1.84 7.43 -10.06
N ALA A 107 2.22 6.47 -10.91
CA ALA A 107 1.72 6.37 -12.28
C ALA A 107 0.34 5.69 -12.37
N CYS A 108 0.04 4.78 -11.45
CA CYS A 108 -1.14 3.91 -11.51
C CYS A 108 -2.28 4.32 -10.56
N ALA A 109 -1.99 5.01 -9.45
CA ALA A 109 -3.00 5.45 -8.50
C ALA A 109 -3.69 6.74 -8.95
N GLN A 110 -4.91 6.98 -8.47
CA GLN A 110 -5.58 8.27 -8.64
C GLN A 110 -4.91 9.36 -7.81
N VAL A 111 -4.67 9.02 -6.55
CA VAL A 111 -4.01 9.86 -5.56
C VAL A 111 -3.12 8.96 -4.74
N TRP A 112 -1.96 9.47 -4.34
CA TRP A 112 -1.09 8.78 -3.39
C TRP A 112 -0.46 9.81 -2.46
N GLY A 113 0.05 9.33 -1.34
CA GLY A 113 0.74 10.18 -0.39
C GLY A 113 1.35 9.39 0.75
N TRP A 114 1.81 10.13 1.75
CA TRP A 114 2.28 9.55 2.99
C TRP A 114 1.84 10.42 4.17
N GLN A 115 1.73 9.83 5.35
CA GLN A 115 1.42 10.55 6.57
C GLN A 115 2.08 9.91 7.79
N PRO A 116 2.57 10.70 8.77
CA PRO A 116 2.99 10.17 10.05
C PRO A 116 1.84 9.43 10.75
N SER A 117 2.17 8.35 11.45
CA SER A 117 1.20 7.59 12.22
C SER A 117 1.88 6.93 13.41
N ALA A 118 1.31 7.15 14.59
CA ALA A 118 1.66 6.38 15.78
C ALA A 118 0.74 5.15 15.84
N ARG A 119 1.31 3.94 15.72
CA ARG A 119 0.60 2.68 15.87
C ARG A 119 1.47 1.71 16.66
N PHE A 120 0.83 0.80 17.39
CA PHE A 120 1.51 -0.23 18.18
C PHE A 120 2.47 0.31 19.25
N GLY A 121 2.30 1.56 19.69
CA GLY A 121 3.24 2.23 20.59
C GLY A 121 4.49 2.76 19.89
N ASP A 122 4.64 2.50 18.58
CA ASP A 122 5.74 2.97 17.75
C ASP A 122 5.33 4.19 16.90
N ARG A 123 6.30 5.07 16.68
CA ARG A 123 6.18 6.10 15.66
C ARG A 123 6.54 5.49 14.31
N GLY A 124 5.78 5.85 13.28
CA GLY A 124 6.01 5.39 11.93
C GLY A 124 5.26 6.25 10.93
N LYS A 125 5.04 5.70 9.74
CA LYS A 125 4.30 6.37 8.68
C LYS A 125 3.41 5.39 7.93
N PHE A 126 2.36 5.90 7.31
CA PHE A 126 1.70 5.22 6.20
C PHE A 126 2.19 5.82 4.89
N VAL A 127 2.53 4.96 3.93
CA VAL A 127 2.59 5.31 2.51
C VAL A 127 1.38 4.66 1.85
N TRP A 128 0.62 5.41 1.06
CA TRP A 128 -0.71 5.00 0.63
C TRP A 128 -1.09 5.51 -0.75
N CYS A 129 -2.10 4.88 -1.33
CA CYS A 129 -2.72 5.26 -2.58
C CYS A 129 -4.23 5.01 -2.57
N GLU A 130 -4.95 5.68 -3.48
CA GLU A 130 -6.37 5.52 -3.72
C GLU A 130 -6.67 5.05 -5.14
N LEU A 131 -7.63 4.13 -5.25
CA LEU A 131 -8.16 3.60 -6.49
C LEU A 131 -9.67 3.88 -6.58
N LEU A 132 -10.13 4.39 -7.71
CA LEU A 132 -11.57 4.56 -7.95
C LEU A 132 -12.18 3.24 -8.39
N ALA A 133 -13.22 2.78 -7.68
CA ALA A 133 -14.11 1.76 -8.20
C ALA A 133 -15.13 2.43 -9.09
N ALA A 134 -15.12 2.10 -10.39
CA ALA A 134 -16.14 2.52 -11.35
C ALA A 134 -17.52 1.94 -11.01
#